data_AF-A0A1C5VP31-F1
#
_entry.id   AF-A0A1C5VP31-F1
#
_cell.length_a   1.000
_cell.length_b   1.000
_cell.length_c   1.000
_cell.angle_alpha   90.00
_cell.angle_beta   90.00
_cell.angle_gamma   90.00
#
_symmetry.space_group_name_H-M   'P 1'
#
loop_
_entity.id
_entity.type
_entity.pdbx_description
1 polymer ?
#
loop_
_entity_poly.entity_id
_entity_poly.type
_entity_poly.pdbx_seq_one_letter_code
_entity_poly.pdbx_strand_id
1 'polypeptide(L)'
;MYVDWIVRILPFFILTAILTLSLMYFFFTRKGEKLEGTKDYFEKAYAELGPMKNDEKICGILFLLAMAGAFCRPLFANVLPALEPAYIFAILGSMSFILTRVGKDGKREPMMTWDHAQANVMWGMMLLFGGGLALGKVVNGSGAGEAIAKLITDMHLTNDLAIVVVFVVFAVLISELTNSTVSAAVTVPIILTLCTNLGLNPVPYWFILVMGYNAEFLLPVSVRAITVGNGLDADKQMKYGVPFVIARAILVIVLGYAFLKLWPMFGQLSYL
;
A
#
# COMPACT_ATOMS: atom_id res chain seq x y z
N MET A 1 1.91 -2.00 -15.82
CA MET A 1 1.27 -1.17 -14.77
C MET A 1 0.97 -1.96 -13.49
N TYR A 2 -0.11 -2.75 -13.39
CA TYR A 2 -0.38 -3.58 -12.18
C TYR A 2 0.45 -4.87 -12.13
N VAL A 3 0.61 -5.56 -13.27
CA VAL A 3 1.43 -6.77 -13.36
C VAL A 3 2.88 -6.48 -13.00
N ASP A 4 3.43 -5.37 -13.51
CA ASP A 4 4.77 -4.90 -13.14
C ASP A 4 4.94 -4.73 -11.63
N TRP A 5 3.94 -4.12 -10.98
CA TRP A 5 3.93 -3.91 -9.54
C TRP A 5 3.94 -5.23 -8.78
N ILE A 6 3.07 -6.18 -9.16
CA ILE A 6 3.03 -7.51 -8.56
C ILE A 6 4.35 -8.23 -8.76
N VAL A 7 4.84 -8.33 -10.00
CA VAL A 7 6.06 -9.12 -10.29
C VAL A 7 7.26 -8.60 -9.49
N ARG A 8 7.38 -7.30 -9.29
CA ARG A 8 8.52 -6.68 -8.59
C ARG A 8 8.38 -6.70 -7.07
N ILE A 9 7.16 -6.47 -6.56
CA ILE A 9 6.93 -6.39 -5.11
C ILE A 9 6.63 -7.76 -4.51
N LEU A 10 6.06 -8.71 -5.26
CA LEU A 10 5.65 -10.01 -4.73
C LEU A 10 6.80 -10.79 -4.06
N PRO A 11 8.02 -10.89 -4.63
CA PRO A 11 9.12 -11.57 -3.94
C PRO A 11 9.45 -10.92 -2.60
N PHE A 12 9.45 -9.59 -2.56
CA PHE A 12 9.66 -8.84 -1.32
C PHE A 12 8.51 -9.04 -0.32
N PHE A 13 7.26 -9.03 -0.78
CA PHE A 13 6.08 -9.28 0.04
C PHE A 13 6.15 -10.66 0.70
N ILE A 14 6.53 -11.70 -0.05
CA ILE A 14 6.68 -13.06 0.49
C ILE A 14 7.76 -13.08 1.56
N LEU A 15 8.95 -12.52 1.29
CA LEU A 15 10.07 -12.53 2.24
C LEU A 15 9.76 -11.73 3.51
N THR A 16 9.12 -10.57 3.37
CA THR A 16 8.68 -9.77 4.52
C THR A 16 7.57 -10.47 5.31
N ALA A 17 6.59 -11.07 4.64
CA ALA A 17 5.54 -11.85 5.31
C ALA A 17 6.15 -13.01 6.11
N ILE A 18 7.10 -13.76 5.53
CA ILE A 18 7.81 -14.83 6.24
C ILE A 18 8.55 -14.28 7.46
N LEU A 19 9.28 -13.18 7.32
CA LEU A 19 10.00 -12.56 8.45
C LEU A 19 9.02 -12.13 9.55
N THR A 20 7.98 -11.38 9.21
CA THR A 20 6.99 -10.87 10.16
C THR A 20 6.25 -12.02 10.84
N LEU A 21 5.79 -13.02 10.09
CA LEU A 21 5.12 -14.20 10.66
C LEU A 21 6.05 -15.02 11.55
N SER A 22 7.33 -15.14 11.18
CA SER A 22 8.33 -15.82 12.01
C SER A 22 8.54 -15.08 13.32
N LEU A 23 8.70 -13.75 13.27
CA LEU A 23 8.82 -12.93 14.48
C LEU A 23 7.56 -13.05 15.34
N MET A 24 6.36 -12.99 14.76
CA MET A 24 5.11 -13.21 15.50
C MET A 24 5.06 -14.61 16.13
N TYR A 25 5.52 -15.62 15.40
CA TYR A 25 5.58 -16.99 15.89
C TYR A 25 6.50 -17.10 17.11
N PHE A 26 7.71 -16.54 17.04
CA PHE A 26 8.69 -16.61 18.12
C PHE A 26 8.34 -15.75 19.34
N PHE A 27 7.78 -14.55 19.14
CA PHE A 27 7.50 -13.62 20.24
C PHE A 27 6.12 -13.81 20.89
N PHE A 28 5.10 -14.23 20.13
CA PHE A 28 3.71 -14.18 20.60
C PHE A 28 2.96 -15.51 20.59
N THR A 29 3.47 -16.55 19.94
CA THR A 29 2.73 -17.82 19.89
C THR A 29 2.77 -18.52 21.25
N ARG A 30 1.61 -18.59 21.90
CA ARG A 30 1.39 -19.44 23.07
C ARG A 30 1.22 -20.88 22.61
N LYS A 31 2.30 -21.65 22.68
CA LYS A 31 2.30 -23.06 22.28
C LYS A 31 1.34 -23.85 23.17
N GLY A 32 0.34 -24.49 22.55
CA GLY A 32 -0.54 -25.46 23.21
C GLY A 32 -1.91 -24.93 23.67
N GLU A 33 -2.19 -23.62 23.56
CA GLU A 33 -3.53 -23.09 23.83
C GLU A 33 -4.45 -23.34 22.62
N LYS A 34 -5.51 -24.13 22.82
CA LYS A 34 -6.61 -24.27 21.87
C LYS A 34 -7.81 -23.49 22.39
N LEU A 35 -8.33 -22.58 21.58
CA LEU A 35 -9.60 -21.93 21.85
C LEU A 35 -10.72 -22.90 21.47
N GLU A 36 -11.25 -23.61 22.47
CA GLU A 36 -12.38 -24.54 22.30
C GLU A 36 -13.61 -23.80 21.75
N GLY A 37 -14.38 -24.46 20.87
CA GLY A 37 -15.59 -23.89 20.26
C GLY A 37 -15.35 -22.88 19.12
N THR A 38 -14.10 -22.56 18.76
CA THR A 38 -13.82 -21.62 17.65
C THR A 38 -14.39 -22.08 16.31
N LYS A 39 -14.28 -23.38 16.01
CA LYS A 39 -14.80 -23.97 14.78
C LYS A 39 -16.32 -23.84 14.72
N ASP A 40 -17.00 -24.23 15.79
CA ASP A 40 -18.46 -24.17 15.90
C ASP A 40 -18.96 -22.71 15.81
N TYR A 41 -18.22 -21.76 16.39
CA TYR A 41 -18.52 -20.33 16.26
C TYR A 41 -18.46 -19.87 14.81
N PHE A 42 -17.40 -20.19 14.06
CA PHE A 42 -17.27 -19.80 12.66
C PHE A 42 -18.28 -20.53 11.76
N GLU A 43 -18.60 -21.79 12.04
CA GLU A 43 -19.65 -22.52 11.32
C GLU A 43 -21.02 -21.89 11.53
N LYS A 44 -21.33 -21.49 12.78
CA LYS A 44 -22.57 -20.77 13.10
C LYS A 44 -22.62 -19.40 12.43
N ALA A 45 -21.54 -18.61 12.53
CA ALA A 45 -21.46 -17.30 11.89
C ALA A 45 -21.59 -17.39 10.35
N TYR A 46 -21.01 -18.44 9.74
CA TYR A 46 -21.16 -18.70 8.30
C TYR A 46 -22.60 -19.11 7.95
N ALA A 47 -23.24 -19.94 8.76
CA ALA A 47 -24.64 -20.31 8.56
C ALA A 47 -25.59 -19.10 8.69
N GLU A 48 -25.28 -18.15 9.58
CA GLU A 48 -26.04 -16.91 9.78
C GLU A 48 -25.99 -15.94 8.58
N LEU A 49 -24.95 -16.00 7.74
CA LEU A 49 -24.86 -15.18 6.52
C LEU A 49 -25.93 -15.58 5.49
N GLY A 50 -26.32 -16.86 5.46
CA GLY A 50 -27.27 -17.40 4.48
C GLY A 50 -26.71 -17.47 3.05
N PRO A 51 -27.57 -17.82 2.06
CA PRO A 51 -27.16 -17.90 0.67
C PRO A 51 -26.86 -16.51 0.09
N MET A 52 -25.83 -16.42 -0.76
CA MET A 52 -25.42 -15.17 -1.40
C MET A 52 -26.57 -14.54 -2.18
N LYS A 53 -26.88 -13.29 -1.85
CA LYS A 53 -27.98 -12.54 -2.45
C LYS A 53 -27.66 -12.15 -3.90
N ASN A 54 -28.69 -11.84 -4.67
CA ASN A 54 -28.51 -11.47 -6.08
C ASN A 54 -27.76 -10.14 -6.24
N ASP A 55 -27.93 -9.20 -5.31
CA ASP A 55 -27.19 -7.94 -5.30
C ASP A 55 -25.70 -8.16 -4.98
N GLU A 56 -25.39 -9.01 -4.01
CA GLU A 56 -24.02 -9.42 -3.68
C GLU A 56 -23.32 -10.08 -4.89
N LYS A 57 -24.02 -10.95 -5.63
CA LYS A 57 -23.50 -11.56 -6.86
C LYS A 57 -23.18 -10.52 -7.94
N ILE A 58 -24.11 -9.60 -8.19
CA ILE A 58 -23.92 -8.55 -9.21
C ILE A 58 -22.75 -7.65 -8.83
N CYS A 59 -22.67 -7.19 -7.58
CA CYS A 59 -21.53 -6.42 -7.07
C CYS A 59 -20.21 -7.18 -7.23
N GLY A 60 -20.20 -8.46 -6.87
CA GLY A 60 -19.03 -9.34 -7.01
C GLY A 60 -18.58 -9.46 -8.46
N ILE A 61 -19.51 -9.65 -9.40
CA ILE A 61 -19.21 -9.75 -10.84
C ILE A 61 -18.63 -8.42 -11.34
N LEU A 62 -19.24 -7.28 -11.03
CA LEU A 62 -18.73 -5.97 -11.45
C LEU A 62 -17.32 -5.71 -10.92
N PHE A 63 -17.07 -6.05 -9.66
CA PHE A 63 -15.75 -5.92 -9.06
C PHE A 63 -14.72 -6.84 -9.74
N LEU A 64 -15.07 -8.11 -9.97
CA LEU A 64 -14.18 -9.07 -10.64
C LEU A 64 -13.88 -8.67 -12.08
N LEU A 65 -14.87 -8.14 -12.82
CA LEU A 65 -14.68 -7.60 -14.16
C LEU A 65 -13.76 -6.39 -14.16
N ALA A 66 -13.93 -5.47 -13.20
CA ALA A 66 -13.06 -4.30 -13.07
C ALA A 66 -11.62 -4.72 -12.76
N MET A 67 -11.45 -5.65 -11.82
CA MET A 67 -10.16 -6.22 -11.44
C MET A 67 -9.50 -6.94 -12.63
N ALA A 68 -10.23 -7.80 -13.32
CA ALA A 68 -9.73 -8.48 -14.52
C ALA A 68 -9.31 -7.48 -15.61
N GLY A 69 -10.12 -6.46 -15.86
CA GLY A 69 -9.79 -5.37 -16.79
C GLY A 69 -8.51 -4.64 -16.40
N ALA A 70 -8.29 -4.35 -15.12
CA ALA A 70 -7.08 -3.71 -14.63
C ALA A 70 -5.80 -4.54 -14.87
N PHE A 71 -5.86 -5.86 -14.65
CA PHE A 71 -4.73 -6.76 -14.89
C PHE A 71 -4.50 -7.06 -16.37
N CYS A 72 -5.58 -7.17 -17.15
CA CYS A 72 -5.53 -7.42 -18.58
C CYS A 72 -5.27 -6.15 -19.43
N ARG A 73 -5.05 -4.98 -18.80
CA ARG A 73 -4.74 -3.71 -19.51
C ARG A 73 -3.74 -3.86 -20.66
N PRO A 74 -2.61 -4.59 -20.51
CA PRO A 74 -1.65 -4.72 -21.60
C PRO A 74 -2.23 -5.30 -22.90
N LEU A 75 -3.33 -6.08 -22.83
CA LEU A 75 -3.95 -6.69 -24.00
C LEU A 75 -4.75 -5.71 -24.86
N PHE A 76 -5.28 -4.64 -24.26
CA PHE A 76 -6.14 -3.67 -24.96
C PHE A 76 -5.60 -2.23 -24.95
N ALA A 77 -4.48 -1.96 -24.28
CA ALA A 77 -3.86 -0.64 -24.20
C ALA A 77 -3.56 -0.03 -25.58
N ASN A 78 -3.22 -0.84 -26.58
CA ASN A 78 -2.93 -0.36 -27.94
C ASN A 78 -4.18 0.13 -28.69
N VAL A 79 -5.36 -0.43 -28.38
CA VAL A 79 -6.63 -0.10 -29.05
C VAL A 79 -7.38 0.99 -28.27
N LEU A 80 -7.34 0.94 -26.94
CA LEU A 80 -8.01 1.87 -26.04
C LEU A 80 -7.02 2.47 -25.02
N PRO A 81 -6.14 3.39 -25.46
CA PRO A 81 -5.08 3.93 -24.60
C PRO A 81 -5.63 4.72 -23.41
N ALA A 82 -6.75 5.42 -23.61
CA ALA A 82 -7.41 6.23 -22.57
C ALA A 82 -8.14 5.39 -21.50
N LEU A 83 -8.37 4.09 -21.74
CA LEU A 83 -9.08 3.23 -20.79
C LEU A 83 -8.13 2.75 -19.68
N GLU A 84 -7.82 3.67 -18.78
CA GLU A 84 -7.04 3.38 -17.58
C GLU A 84 -7.83 2.55 -16.56
N PRO A 85 -7.16 1.73 -15.72
CA PRO A 85 -7.82 0.94 -14.70
C PRO A 85 -8.75 1.76 -13.80
N ALA A 86 -8.35 2.99 -13.43
CA ALA A 86 -9.19 3.90 -12.65
C ALA A 86 -10.54 4.18 -13.34
N TYR A 87 -10.54 4.38 -14.66
CA TYR A 87 -11.77 4.58 -15.43
C TYR A 87 -12.60 3.31 -15.54
N ILE A 88 -11.98 2.13 -15.63
CA ILE A 88 -12.71 0.84 -15.63
C ILE A 88 -13.46 0.67 -14.30
N PHE A 89 -12.79 0.91 -13.18
CA PHE A 89 -13.43 0.88 -11.86
C PHE A 89 -14.53 1.94 -11.73
N ALA A 90 -14.30 3.15 -12.23
CA ALA A 90 -15.29 4.22 -12.20
C ALA A 90 -16.53 3.89 -13.05
N ILE A 91 -16.37 3.35 -14.25
CA ILE A 91 -17.48 2.97 -15.15
C ILE A 91 -18.30 1.84 -14.54
N LEU A 92 -17.66 0.73 -14.17
CA LEU A 92 -18.34 -0.44 -13.61
C LEU A 92 -18.93 -0.14 -12.22
N GLY A 93 -18.23 0.67 -11.41
CA GLY A 93 -18.76 1.18 -10.14
C GLY A 93 -19.97 2.08 -10.36
N SER A 94 -19.97 2.94 -11.37
CA SER A 94 -21.10 3.82 -11.67
C SER A 94 -22.35 3.05 -12.12
N MET A 95 -22.18 1.85 -12.69
CA MET A 95 -23.32 0.97 -13.01
C MET A 95 -24.11 0.57 -11.75
N SER A 96 -23.51 0.57 -10.57
CA SER A 96 -24.22 0.27 -9.30
C SER A 96 -25.28 1.32 -8.94
N PHE A 97 -25.21 2.54 -9.47
CA PHE A 97 -26.27 3.54 -9.31
C PHE A 97 -27.47 3.30 -10.25
N ILE A 98 -27.26 2.55 -11.34
CA ILE A 98 -28.29 2.27 -12.36
C ILE A 98 -28.91 0.90 -12.13
N LEU A 99 -28.09 -0.09 -11.75
CA LEU A 99 -28.55 -1.43 -11.45
C LEU A 99 -29.39 -1.40 -10.16
N THR A 100 -30.54 -2.08 -10.21
CA THR A 100 -31.50 -2.07 -9.12
C THR A 100 -31.55 -3.43 -8.44
N ARG A 101 -31.64 -3.42 -7.12
CA ARG A 101 -31.93 -4.59 -6.28
C ARG A 101 -33.39 -4.57 -5.83
N VAL A 102 -33.92 -5.74 -5.48
CA VAL A 102 -35.23 -5.84 -4.85
C VAL A 102 -35.04 -5.67 -3.35
N GLY A 103 -35.55 -4.55 -2.82
CA GLY A 103 -35.52 -4.26 -1.38
C GLY A 103 -36.45 -5.18 -0.59
N LYS A 104 -36.36 -5.11 0.75
CA LYS A 104 -37.19 -5.92 1.66
C LYS A 104 -38.70 -5.70 1.45
N ASP A 105 -39.07 -4.52 0.94
CA ASP A 105 -40.45 -4.13 0.66
C ASP A 105 -40.94 -4.54 -0.74
N GLY A 106 -40.16 -5.35 -1.47
CA GLY A 106 -40.45 -5.78 -2.84
C GLY A 106 -40.25 -4.72 -3.92
N LYS A 107 -39.89 -3.48 -3.54
CA LYS A 107 -39.60 -2.38 -4.47
C LYS A 107 -38.18 -2.47 -5.02
N ARG A 108 -38.00 -2.03 -6.27
CA ARG A 108 -36.67 -1.90 -6.88
C ARG A 108 -36.01 -0.61 -6.41
N GLU A 109 -34.85 -0.73 -5.81
CA GLU A 109 -34.01 0.39 -5.37
C GLU A 109 -32.63 0.28 -6.01
N PRO A 110 -31.93 1.40 -6.30
CA PRO A 110 -30.54 1.36 -6.75
C PRO A 110 -29.67 0.54 -5.81
N MET A 111 -28.71 -0.21 -6.35
CA MET A 111 -27.76 -0.97 -5.53
C MET A 111 -26.87 -0.03 -4.70
N MET A 112 -26.60 1.16 -5.21
CA MET A 112 -25.84 2.22 -4.55
C MET A 112 -26.61 3.54 -4.63
N THR A 113 -26.70 4.25 -3.52
CA THR A 113 -27.22 5.64 -3.48
C THR A 113 -26.07 6.62 -3.43
N TRP A 114 -26.28 7.85 -3.94
CA TRP A 114 -25.26 8.89 -3.88
C TRP A 114 -24.85 9.19 -2.43
N ASP A 115 -25.81 9.28 -1.51
CA ASP A 115 -25.54 9.55 -0.10
C ASP A 115 -24.63 8.48 0.52
N HIS A 116 -24.86 7.21 0.18
CA HIS A 116 -24.01 6.12 0.63
C HIS A 116 -22.60 6.20 0.00
N ALA A 117 -22.53 6.45 -1.31
CA ALA A 117 -21.25 6.57 -2.00
C ALA A 117 -20.43 7.76 -1.48
N GLN A 118 -21.01 8.95 -1.40
CA GLN A 118 -20.35 10.16 -0.91
C GLN A 118 -19.81 9.98 0.51
N ALA A 119 -20.57 9.32 1.40
CA ALA A 119 -20.14 9.08 2.77
C ALA A 119 -18.96 8.09 2.88
N ASN A 120 -18.84 7.15 1.94
CA ASN A 120 -17.81 6.11 1.96
C ASN A 120 -16.61 6.39 1.04
N VAL A 121 -16.72 7.37 0.13
CA VAL A 121 -15.60 7.80 -0.71
C VAL A 121 -14.56 8.52 0.16
N MET A 122 -13.30 8.11 0.01
CA MET A 122 -12.17 8.71 0.73
C MET A 122 -11.73 10.04 0.10
N TRP A 123 -12.58 11.08 0.16
CA TRP A 123 -12.28 12.41 -0.40
C TRP A 123 -10.95 12.99 0.10
N GLY A 124 -10.65 12.79 1.38
CA GLY A 124 -9.38 13.22 1.98
C GLY A 124 -8.16 12.58 1.31
N MET A 125 -8.26 11.33 0.84
CA MET A 125 -7.16 10.66 0.12
C MET A 125 -6.93 11.28 -1.26
N MET A 126 -8.00 11.66 -1.97
CA MET A 126 -7.88 12.36 -3.26
C MET A 126 -7.19 13.71 -3.10
N LEU A 127 -7.59 14.50 -2.09
CA LEU A 127 -6.96 15.79 -1.77
C LEU A 127 -5.50 15.61 -1.32
N LEU A 128 -5.21 14.57 -0.54
CA LEU A 128 -3.85 14.24 -0.09
C LEU A 128 -2.92 13.93 -1.27
N PHE A 129 -3.36 13.13 -2.24
CA PHE A 129 -2.54 12.85 -3.44
C PHE A 129 -2.34 14.11 -4.29
N GLY A 130 -3.37 14.94 -4.47
CA GLY A 130 -3.22 16.24 -5.13
C GLY A 130 -2.22 17.15 -4.42
N GLY A 131 -2.29 17.22 -3.09
CA GLY A 131 -1.36 17.96 -2.25
C GLY A 131 0.08 17.43 -2.31
N GLY A 132 0.26 16.10 -2.31
CA GLY A 132 1.59 15.47 -2.44
C GLY A 132 2.25 15.77 -3.79
N LEU A 133 1.49 15.73 -4.89
CA LEU A 133 1.98 16.13 -6.21
C LEU A 133 2.33 17.62 -6.26
N ALA A 134 1.54 18.49 -5.62
CA ALA A 134 1.84 19.92 -5.50
C ALA A 134 3.12 20.15 -4.67
N LEU A 135 3.29 19.44 -3.56
CA LEU A 135 4.50 19.49 -2.73
C LEU A 135 5.73 19.07 -3.54
N GLY A 136 5.65 17.98 -4.31
CA GLY A 136 6.73 17.56 -5.20
C GLY A 136 7.16 18.65 -6.19
N LYS A 137 6.18 19.34 -6.79
CA LYS A 137 6.46 20.48 -7.68
C LYS A 137 7.11 21.66 -6.95
N VAL A 138 6.67 21.97 -5.73
CA VAL A 138 7.27 23.05 -4.91
C VAL A 138 8.70 22.69 -4.50
N VAL A 139 8.98 21.46 -4.10
CA VAL A 139 10.33 21.02 -3.73
C VAL A 139 11.28 21.10 -4.93
N ASN A 140 10.82 20.72 -6.12
CA ASN A 140 11.58 20.85 -7.36
C ASN A 140 11.78 22.33 -7.77
N GLY A 141 10.72 23.14 -7.77
CA GLY A 141 10.79 24.55 -8.17
C GLY A 141 11.46 25.49 -7.17
N SER A 142 11.64 25.10 -5.91
CA SER A 142 12.21 25.94 -4.85
C SER A 142 13.74 25.86 -4.71
N GLY A 143 14.41 24.94 -5.43
CA GLY A 143 15.85 24.70 -5.25
C GLY A 143 16.18 23.77 -4.07
N ALA A 144 15.16 23.33 -3.31
CA ALA A 144 15.36 22.51 -2.12
C ALA A 144 15.84 21.09 -2.47
N GLY A 145 15.34 20.51 -3.57
CA GLY A 145 15.79 19.22 -4.06
C GLY A 145 17.28 19.23 -4.44
N GLU A 146 17.75 20.30 -5.11
CA GLU A 146 19.14 20.51 -5.48
C GLU A 146 20.03 20.70 -4.24
N ALA A 147 19.56 21.47 -3.25
CA ALA A 147 20.30 21.66 -2.00
C ALA A 147 20.50 20.35 -1.24
N ILE A 148 19.45 19.50 -1.16
CA ILE A 148 19.55 18.17 -0.54
C ILE A 148 20.46 17.25 -1.34
N ALA A 149 20.34 17.24 -2.68
CA ALA A 149 21.21 16.45 -3.55
C ALA A 149 22.68 16.85 -3.39
N LYS A 150 22.95 18.16 -3.27
CA LYS A 150 24.28 18.70 -3.04
C LYS A 150 24.84 18.24 -1.70
N LEU A 151 24.06 18.33 -0.61
CA LEU A 151 24.48 17.82 0.70
C LEU A 151 24.86 16.33 0.65
N ILE A 152 24.06 15.51 -0.04
CA ILE A 152 24.35 14.06 -0.20
C ILE A 152 25.65 13.84 -0.99
N THR A 153 25.85 14.63 -2.05
CA THR A 153 27.06 14.56 -2.89
C THR A 153 28.30 15.02 -2.11
N ASP A 154 28.20 16.11 -1.34
CA ASP A 154 29.28 16.66 -0.51
C ASP A 154 29.67 15.69 0.62
N MET A 155 28.70 14.94 1.15
CA MET A 155 28.93 13.86 2.13
C MET A 155 29.53 12.58 1.51
N HIS A 156 29.81 12.55 0.21
CA HIS A 156 30.29 11.38 -0.53
C HIS A 156 29.38 10.14 -0.36
N LEU A 157 28.08 10.36 -0.12
CA LEU A 157 27.05 9.31 -0.01
C LEU A 157 26.61 8.82 -1.40
N THR A 158 27.53 8.74 -2.37
CA THR A 158 27.24 8.37 -3.76
C THR A 158 27.18 6.87 -3.99
N ASN A 159 27.49 6.06 -2.98
CA ASN A 159 27.29 4.61 -3.06
C ASN A 159 25.79 4.29 -2.99
N ASP A 160 25.29 3.51 -3.95
CA ASP A 160 23.89 3.06 -3.99
C ASP A 160 23.40 2.50 -2.65
N LEU A 161 24.24 1.79 -1.90
CA LEU A 161 23.87 1.27 -0.58
C LEU A 161 23.57 2.39 0.42
N ALA A 162 24.38 3.46 0.41
CA ALA A 162 24.19 4.59 1.30
C ALA A 162 22.88 5.33 0.99
N ILE A 163 22.58 5.51 -0.29
CA ILE A 163 21.31 6.11 -0.75
C ILE A 163 20.12 5.24 -0.32
N VAL A 164 20.19 3.92 -0.52
CA VAL A 164 19.16 2.97 -0.05
C VAL A 164 18.95 3.09 1.45
N VAL A 165 20.03 3.09 2.25
CA VAL A 165 19.93 3.21 3.72
C VAL A 165 19.22 4.49 4.12
N VAL A 166 19.63 5.63 3.58
CA VAL A 166 19.03 6.94 3.91
C VAL A 166 17.54 6.95 3.55
N PHE A 167 17.17 6.46 2.37
CA PHE A 167 15.78 6.47 1.91
C PHE A 167 14.90 5.54 2.73
N VAL A 168 15.40 4.35 3.06
CA VAL A 168 14.64 3.39 3.90
C VAL A 168 14.47 3.92 5.31
N VAL A 169 15.53 4.46 5.93
CA VAL A 169 15.44 5.06 7.27
C VAL A 169 14.45 6.22 7.26
N PHE A 170 14.52 7.10 6.26
CA PHE A 170 13.58 8.20 6.11
C PHE A 170 12.14 7.71 5.97
N ALA A 171 11.86 6.75 5.08
CA ALA A 171 10.52 6.18 4.93
C ALA A 171 10.00 5.53 6.21
N VAL A 172 10.84 4.74 6.90
CA VAL A 172 10.47 4.08 8.16
C VAL A 172 10.08 5.12 9.21
N LEU A 173 10.89 6.17 9.40
CA LEU A 173 10.60 7.21 10.38
C LEU A 173 9.31 7.96 10.09
N ILE A 174 9.07 8.36 8.84
CA ILE A 174 7.84 9.05 8.45
C ILE A 174 6.62 8.14 8.63
N SER A 175 6.77 6.85 8.31
CA SER A 175 5.71 5.84 8.45
C SER A 175 5.30 5.62 9.91
N GLU A 176 6.27 5.53 10.83
CA GLU A 176 5.97 5.31 12.24
C GLU A 176 5.22 6.48 12.86
N LEU A 177 5.55 7.71 12.46
CA LEU A 177 4.90 8.93 12.93
C LEU A 177 3.50 9.14 12.32
N THR A 178 3.18 8.47 11.21
CA THR A 178 1.96 8.73 10.45
C THR A 178 1.25 7.41 10.06
N ASN A 179 0.84 7.29 8.81
CA ASN A 179 0.33 6.06 8.22
C ASN A 179 0.93 5.86 6.83
N SER A 180 0.82 4.66 6.29
CA SER A 180 1.40 4.29 5.00
C SER A 180 0.91 5.14 3.83
N THR A 181 -0.33 5.63 3.89
CA THR A 181 -0.91 6.48 2.82
C THR A 181 -0.29 7.88 2.83
N VAL A 182 -0.22 8.51 4.00
CA VAL A 182 0.42 9.83 4.18
C VAL A 182 1.91 9.74 3.88
N SER A 183 2.56 8.67 4.33
CA SER A 183 3.97 8.41 4.03
C SER A 183 4.23 8.30 2.54
N ALA A 184 3.41 7.57 1.80
CA ALA A 184 3.51 7.51 0.34
C ALA A 184 3.36 8.91 -0.30
N ALA A 185 2.35 9.67 0.11
CA ALA A 185 2.06 10.99 -0.46
C ALA A 185 3.19 12.02 -0.23
N VAL A 186 3.90 11.94 0.91
CA VAL A 186 5.00 12.84 1.25
C VAL A 186 6.33 12.37 0.69
N THR A 187 6.67 11.09 0.92
CA THR A 187 8.03 10.59 0.65
C THR A 187 8.27 10.31 -0.83
N VAL A 188 7.26 9.82 -1.56
CA VAL A 188 7.44 9.43 -2.98
C VAL A 188 7.84 10.63 -3.85
N PRO A 189 7.14 11.78 -3.85
CA PRO A 189 7.53 12.91 -4.69
C PRO A 189 8.93 13.46 -4.39
N ILE A 190 9.33 13.44 -3.12
CA ILE A 190 10.66 13.88 -2.67
C ILE A 190 11.75 12.97 -3.26
N ILE A 191 11.58 11.65 -3.15
CA ILE A 191 12.56 10.69 -3.65
C ILE A 191 12.65 10.69 -5.17
N LEU A 192 11.51 10.80 -5.89
CA LEU A 192 11.52 10.92 -7.34
C LEU A 192 12.31 12.16 -7.80
N THR A 193 12.10 13.30 -7.14
CA THR A 193 12.83 14.55 -7.42
C THR A 193 14.32 14.38 -7.12
N LEU A 194 14.66 13.82 -5.96
CA LEU A 194 16.04 13.64 -5.54
C LEU A 194 16.83 12.69 -6.45
N CYS A 195 16.22 11.56 -6.86
CA CYS A 195 16.84 10.64 -7.81
C CYS A 195 17.08 11.32 -9.15
N THR A 196 16.13 12.12 -9.63
CA THR A 196 16.27 12.89 -10.89
C THR A 196 17.43 13.86 -10.80
N ASN A 197 17.56 14.60 -9.69
CA ASN A 197 18.64 15.56 -9.48
C ASN A 197 20.02 14.88 -9.33
N LEU A 198 20.06 13.64 -8.85
CA LEU A 198 21.28 12.82 -8.76
C LEU A 198 21.60 12.08 -10.08
N GLY A 199 20.77 12.22 -11.13
CA GLY A 199 20.93 11.49 -12.39
C GLY A 199 20.68 9.98 -12.27
N LEU A 200 19.96 9.55 -11.22
CA LEU A 200 19.64 8.16 -10.96
C LEU A 200 18.28 7.79 -11.54
N ASN A 201 18.12 6.54 -11.97
CA ASN A 201 16.80 6.00 -12.30
C ASN A 201 15.94 5.97 -11.00
N PRO A 202 14.82 6.71 -10.94
CA PRO A 202 14.01 6.82 -9.71
C PRO A 202 13.17 5.56 -9.41
N VAL A 203 12.88 4.73 -10.42
CA VAL A 203 12.00 3.56 -10.31
C VAL A 203 12.45 2.55 -9.24
N PRO A 204 13.70 2.05 -9.21
CA PRO A 204 14.12 1.10 -8.18
C PRO A 204 14.07 1.69 -6.77
N TYR A 205 14.48 2.96 -6.60
CA TYR A 205 14.44 3.65 -5.31
C TYR A 205 13.01 3.89 -4.83
N TRP A 206 12.08 4.17 -5.73
CA TRP A 206 10.66 4.26 -5.42
C TRP A 206 10.10 2.93 -4.88
N PHE A 207 10.41 1.80 -5.52
CA PHE A 207 10.01 0.49 -5.01
C PHE A 207 10.58 0.21 -3.62
N ILE A 208 11.87 0.47 -3.42
CA ILE A 208 12.54 0.29 -2.11
C ILE A 208 11.89 1.19 -1.05
N LEU A 209 11.50 2.41 -1.40
CA LEU A 209 10.82 3.33 -0.49
C LEU A 209 9.45 2.79 -0.08
N VAL A 210 8.66 2.30 -1.04
CA VAL A 210 7.37 1.63 -0.80
C VAL A 210 7.54 0.47 0.15
N MET A 211 8.57 -0.34 -0.08
CA MET A 211 8.96 -1.44 0.79
C MET A 211 9.36 -0.98 2.20
N GLY A 212 9.83 0.27 2.36
CA GLY A 212 10.24 0.87 3.62
C GLY A 212 9.12 1.49 4.47
N TYR A 213 8.03 2.01 3.88
CA TYR A 213 6.93 2.60 4.67
C TYR A 213 5.71 1.67 4.86
N ASN A 214 5.63 0.52 4.18
CA ASN A 214 4.45 -0.37 4.25
C ASN A 214 4.39 -1.32 5.46
N ALA A 215 5.06 -1.02 6.57
CA ALA A 215 5.04 -1.84 7.78
C ALA A 215 5.54 -1.00 8.95
N GLU A 216 4.63 -0.74 9.87
CA GLU A 216 4.77 0.17 10.97
C GLU A 216 4.37 -0.62 12.23
N PHE A 217 5.17 -0.58 13.30
CA PHE A 217 4.98 -1.41 14.49
C PHE A 217 5.22 -0.69 15.82
N LEU A 218 5.84 0.51 15.83
CA LEU A 218 6.26 1.15 17.08
C LEU A 218 5.13 1.94 17.72
N LEU A 219 4.68 2.99 17.05
CA LEU A 219 3.83 4.00 17.68
C LEU A 219 2.34 3.67 17.54
N PRO A 220 1.50 3.96 18.55
CA PRO A 220 0.06 3.70 18.48
C PRO A 220 -0.65 4.80 17.67
N VAL A 221 -0.41 4.82 16.37
CA VAL A 221 -0.98 5.80 15.42
C VAL A 221 -1.78 5.05 14.36
N SER A 222 -2.87 5.66 13.88
CA SER A 222 -3.74 5.09 12.84
C SER A 222 -4.26 3.70 13.25
N VAL A 223 -4.14 2.69 12.38
CA VAL A 223 -4.61 1.32 12.63
C VAL A 223 -3.94 0.65 13.83
N ARG A 224 -2.72 1.06 14.21
CA ARG A 224 -2.02 0.50 15.38
C ARG A 224 -2.69 0.91 16.69
N ALA A 225 -3.25 2.13 16.73
CA ALA A 225 -3.96 2.65 17.89
C ALA A 225 -5.18 1.82 18.27
N ILE A 226 -5.75 1.03 17.35
CA ILE A 226 -6.90 0.16 17.62
C ILE A 226 -6.56 -0.82 18.74
N THR A 227 -5.38 -1.44 18.70
CA THR A 227 -4.99 -2.42 19.73
C THR A 227 -4.83 -1.80 21.10
N VAL A 228 -4.23 -0.59 21.17
CA VAL A 228 -4.10 0.17 22.42
C VAL A 228 -5.46 0.64 22.93
N GLY A 229 -6.34 1.11 22.05
CA GLY A 229 -7.72 1.45 22.37
C GLY A 229 -8.56 0.27 22.88
N ASN A 230 -8.16 -0.96 22.55
CA ASN A 230 -8.77 -2.21 23.03
C ASN A 230 -8.03 -2.83 24.23
N GLY A 231 -7.14 -2.08 24.90
CA GLY A 231 -6.54 -2.49 26.18
C GLY A 231 -5.09 -3.01 26.09
N LEU A 232 -4.41 -2.89 24.95
CA LEU A 232 -2.96 -3.12 24.89
C LEU A 232 -2.19 -1.93 25.47
N ASP A 233 -1.22 -2.18 26.35
CA ASP A 233 -0.33 -1.11 26.82
C ASP A 233 0.53 -0.56 25.68
N ALA A 234 0.53 0.76 25.48
CA ALA A 234 1.33 1.42 24.45
C ALA A 234 2.84 1.13 24.61
N ASP A 235 3.33 1.05 25.85
CA ASP A 235 4.72 0.70 26.14
C ASP A 235 5.06 -0.73 25.68
N LYS A 236 4.14 -1.69 25.86
CA LYS A 236 4.31 -3.04 25.33
C LYS A 236 4.36 -3.04 23.81
N GLN A 237 3.45 -2.31 23.16
CA GLN A 237 3.47 -2.20 21.69
C GLN A 237 4.82 -1.67 21.20
N MET A 238 5.31 -0.58 21.78
CA MET A 238 6.60 0.01 21.40
C MET A 238 7.76 -0.98 21.64
N LYS A 239 7.83 -1.58 22.83
CA LYS A 239 8.90 -2.52 23.20
C LYS A 239 8.98 -3.72 22.27
N TYR A 240 7.83 -4.33 21.94
CA TYR A 240 7.78 -5.47 21.04
C TYR A 240 7.83 -5.08 19.55
N GLY A 241 7.51 -3.82 19.22
CA GLY A 241 7.61 -3.28 17.86
C GLY A 241 9.05 -2.98 17.41
N VAL A 242 9.95 -2.60 18.32
CA VAL A 242 11.36 -2.27 18.00
C VAL A 242 12.08 -3.39 17.23
N PRO A 243 12.06 -4.66 17.68
CA PRO A 243 12.68 -5.76 16.92
C PRO A 243 12.09 -5.93 15.52
N PHE A 244 10.78 -5.73 15.35
CA PHE A 244 10.10 -5.85 14.07
C PHE A 244 10.55 -4.76 13.10
N VAL A 245 10.58 -3.50 13.55
CA VAL A 245 11.03 -2.38 12.72
C VAL A 245 12.48 -2.55 12.30
N ILE A 246 13.37 -2.90 13.23
CA ILE A 246 14.80 -3.08 12.94
C ILE A 246 15.00 -4.24 11.95
N ALA A 247 14.44 -5.42 12.24
CA ALA A 247 14.59 -6.59 11.38
C ALA A 247 14.06 -6.33 9.97
N ARG A 248 12.90 -5.66 9.87
CA ARG A 248 12.27 -5.34 8.59
C ARG A 248 13.04 -4.24 7.85
N ALA A 249 13.52 -3.20 8.52
CA ALA A 249 14.35 -2.17 7.90
C ALA A 249 15.64 -2.76 7.32
N ILE A 250 16.32 -3.65 8.07
CA ILE A 250 17.50 -4.37 7.58
C ILE A 250 17.13 -5.22 6.35
N LEU A 251 16.02 -5.96 6.41
CA LEU A 251 15.57 -6.77 5.28
C LEU A 251 15.30 -5.91 4.04
N VAL A 252 14.64 -4.75 4.19
CA VAL A 252 14.38 -3.81 3.09
C VAL A 252 15.68 -3.28 2.50
N ILE A 253 16.65 -2.90 3.33
CA ILE A 253 17.95 -2.38 2.87
C ILE A 253 18.70 -3.47 2.10
N VAL A 254 18.80 -4.67 2.66
CA VAL A 254 19.53 -5.78 2.06
C VAL A 254 18.87 -6.23 0.75
N LEU A 255 17.56 -6.48 0.76
CA LEU A 255 16.84 -6.91 -0.43
C LEU A 255 16.75 -5.80 -1.48
N GLY A 256 16.51 -4.56 -1.06
CA GLY A 256 16.45 -3.41 -1.95
C GLY A 256 17.76 -3.20 -2.68
N TYR A 257 18.89 -3.25 -1.96
CA TYR A 257 20.22 -3.18 -2.56
C TYR A 257 20.50 -4.38 -3.48
N ALA A 258 20.15 -5.60 -3.04
CA ALA A 258 20.33 -6.81 -3.83
C ALA A 258 19.50 -6.76 -5.13
N PHE A 259 18.25 -6.31 -5.08
CA PHE A 259 17.40 -6.18 -6.27
C PHE A 259 17.89 -5.08 -7.21
N LEU A 260 18.37 -3.96 -6.65
CA LEU A 260 18.99 -2.89 -7.44
C LEU A 260 20.22 -3.39 -8.22
N LYS A 261 21.05 -4.25 -7.64
CA LYS A 261 22.28 -4.76 -8.26
C LYS A 261 22.09 -6.00 -9.13
N LEU A 262 21.29 -6.95 -8.67
CA LEU A 262 21.19 -8.30 -9.25
C LEU A 262 19.98 -8.45 -10.16
N TRP A 263 19.00 -7.55 -10.10
CA TRP A 263 17.77 -7.63 -10.88
C TRP A 263 17.58 -6.39 -11.78
N PRO A 264 18.19 -6.36 -12.98
CA PRO A 264 18.09 -5.21 -13.89
C PRO A 264 16.65 -4.79 -14.25
N MET A 265 15.74 -5.76 -14.34
CA MET A 265 14.31 -5.51 -14.62
C MET A 265 13.57 -4.81 -13.46
N PHE A 266 14.13 -4.80 -12.25
CA PHE A 266 13.52 -4.14 -11.09
C PHE A 266 13.29 -2.65 -11.34
N GLY A 267 14.23 -1.99 -12.02
CA GLY A 267 14.18 -0.56 -12.34
C GLY A 267 13.49 -0.18 -13.65
N GLN A 268 12.98 -1.12 -14.45
CA GLN A 268 12.45 -0.84 -15.79
C GLN A 268 10.95 -1.06 -15.84
N LEU A 269 10.12 -0.02 -15.99
CA LEU A 269 8.66 -0.19 -16.16
C LEU A 269 8.33 -0.52 -17.61
N SER A 270 7.49 -1.52 -17.88
CA SER A 270 7.18 -1.97 -19.25
C SER A 270 6.50 -0.91 -20.15
N TYR A 271 6.12 0.22 -19.56
CA TYR A 271 5.34 1.30 -20.18
C TYR A 271 6.00 2.69 -20.04
N LEU A 272 7.23 2.75 -19.52
CA LEU A 272 8.09 3.94 -19.47
C LEU A 272 9.37 3.67 -20.26
#